data_AF-A0A7R9MUP7-F1
#
_entry.id   AF-A0A7R9MUP7-F1
#
_cell.length_a   1.000
_cell.length_b   1.000
_cell.length_c   1.000
_cell.angle_alpha   90.00
_cell.angle_beta   90.00
_cell.angle_gamma   90.00
#
_symmetry.space_group_name_H-M   'P 1'
#
loop_
_entity.id
_entity.type
_entity.pdbx_description
1 polymer ?
#
loop_
_entity_poly.entity_id
_entity_poly.type
_entity_poly.pdbx_seq_one_letter_code
_entity_poly.pdbx_strand_id
1 'polypeptide(L)'
;CPKLKALAVNDSLQVIHESCVHFDTDLPEFRTHGGVNQNTDQQTVTAPPVMWIKAFDLVLERLKINGIDYSSVAAISGSGQQHGSVYWKRGAINTLKNLKSDNFLHNQLSQCFSCRDSPIWMDSSTTQYCKQLEQWVGGPQRL
;
A
#
# COMPACT_ATOMS: atom_id res chain seq x y z
N CYS A 1 13.27 7.13 -0.63
CA CYS A 1 11.96 7.46 -1.22
C CYS A 1 11.02 6.27 -1.06
N PRO A 2 9.78 6.47 -0.60
CA PRO A 2 8.79 5.40 -0.55
C PRO A 2 8.56 4.78 -1.92
N LYS A 3 8.47 3.46 -1.91
CA LYS A 3 8.44 2.63 -3.10
C LYS A 3 7.77 1.31 -2.78
N LEU A 4 7.24 0.66 -3.80
CA LEU A 4 6.93 -0.77 -3.75
C LEU A 4 8.12 -1.52 -4.35
N LYS A 5 8.64 -2.54 -3.66
CA LYS A 5 9.74 -3.39 -4.14
C LYS A 5 9.26 -4.84 -4.17
N ALA A 6 9.59 -5.57 -5.22
CA ALA A 6 9.34 -6.99 -5.36
C ALA A 6 10.64 -7.72 -5.69
N LEU A 7 10.78 -8.91 -5.12
CA LEU A 7 11.93 -9.80 -5.30
C LEU A 7 11.41 -11.19 -5.66
N ALA A 8 12.04 -11.83 -6.63
CA ALA A 8 11.88 -13.25 -6.90
C ALA A 8 13.11 -13.99 -6.36
N VAL A 9 12.89 -15.03 -5.57
CA VAL A 9 13.93 -15.78 -4.87
C VAL A 9 13.80 -17.26 -5.26
N ASN A 10 14.91 -17.90 -5.63
CA ASN A 10 14.93 -19.33 -5.95
C ASN A 10 15.03 -20.22 -4.68
N ASP A 11 15.00 -21.53 -4.88
CA ASP A 11 15.13 -22.54 -3.81
C ASP A 11 16.47 -22.48 -3.05
N SER A 12 17.49 -21.90 -3.67
CA SER A 12 18.83 -21.66 -3.11
C SER A 12 18.92 -20.32 -2.34
N LEU A 13 17.78 -19.67 -2.09
CA LEU A 13 17.66 -18.37 -1.41
C LEU A 13 18.37 -17.21 -2.12
N GLN A 14 18.55 -17.31 -3.43
CA GLN A 14 19.17 -16.27 -4.25
C GLN A 14 18.11 -15.41 -4.92
N VAL A 15 18.32 -14.10 -4.89
CA VAL A 15 17.50 -13.15 -5.65
C VAL A 15 17.81 -13.30 -7.13
N ILE A 16 16.83 -13.76 -7.92
CA ILE A 16 16.96 -13.96 -9.37
C ILE A 16 16.36 -12.79 -10.17
N HIS A 17 15.36 -12.11 -9.62
CA HIS A 17 14.81 -10.89 -10.20
C HIS A 17 14.50 -9.87 -9.09
N GLU A 18 14.71 -8.60 -9.41
CA GLU A 18 14.32 -7.47 -8.57
C GLU A 18 13.58 -6.44 -9.43
N SER A 19 12.55 -5.84 -8.86
CA SER A 19 11.88 -4.68 -9.45
C SER A 19 11.36 -3.76 -8.36
N CYS A 20 11.28 -2.48 -8.68
CA CYS A 20 10.67 -1.49 -7.79
C CYS A 20 9.88 -0.46 -8.57
N VAL A 21 8.94 0.18 -7.89
CA VAL A 21 8.15 1.31 -8.37
C VAL A 21 8.28 2.43 -7.35
N HIS A 22 8.87 3.54 -7.77
CA HIS A 22 9.05 4.75 -6.97
C HIS A 22 7.81 5.64 -7.16
N PHE A 23 7.07 5.89 -6.08
CA PHE A 23 5.74 6.50 -6.19
C PHE A 23 5.75 7.87 -6.88
N ASP A 24 6.66 8.76 -6.51
CA ASP A 24 6.65 10.13 -7.06
C ASP A 24 7.05 10.18 -8.55
N THR A 25 7.98 9.32 -8.98
CA THR A 25 8.52 9.36 -10.35
C THR A 25 7.75 8.46 -11.31
N ASP A 26 7.31 7.29 -10.84
CA ASP A 26 6.60 6.33 -11.68
C ASP A 26 5.08 6.56 -11.69
N LEU A 27 4.54 7.25 -10.68
CA LEU A 27 3.10 7.52 -10.53
C LEU A 27 2.82 9.02 -10.26
N PRO A 28 3.37 9.94 -11.09
CA PRO A 28 3.31 11.39 -10.84
C PRO A 28 1.88 11.94 -10.80
N GLU A 29 0.90 11.24 -11.37
CA GLU A 29 -0.50 11.64 -11.37
C GLU A 29 -1.13 11.72 -9.98
N PHE A 30 -0.56 11.03 -8.97
CA PHE A 30 -1.02 11.11 -7.58
C PHE A 30 -0.47 12.33 -6.84
N ARG A 31 0.49 13.06 -7.42
CA ARG A 31 1.05 14.33 -6.91
C ARG A 31 1.59 14.24 -5.49
N THR A 32 2.11 13.07 -5.12
CA THR A 32 2.76 12.86 -3.84
C THR A 32 4.15 13.50 -3.80
N HIS A 33 4.62 13.80 -2.58
CA HIS A 33 5.99 14.21 -2.33
C HIS A 33 6.59 13.28 -1.28
N GLY A 34 7.64 12.55 -1.64
CA GLY A 34 8.10 11.45 -0.82
C GLY A 34 7.04 10.36 -0.67
N GLY A 35 6.24 10.10 -1.71
CA GLY A 35 5.21 9.05 -1.72
C GLY A 35 4.01 9.30 -0.82
N VAL A 36 3.84 10.52 -0.30
CA VAL A 36 2.77 10.89 0.63
C VAL A 36 2.16 12.25 0.33
N ASN A 37 1.00 12.49 0.93
CA ASN A 37 0.27 13.75 0.96
C ASN A 37 0.27 14.28 2.40
N GLN A 38 0.96 15.40 2.64
CA GLN A 38 0.91 16.11 3.90
C GLN A 38 -0.18 17.17 3.86
N ASN A 39 -1.05 17.20 4.87
CA ASN A 39 -2.13 18.17 4.96
C ASN A 39 -1.63 19.53 5.46
N THR A 40 -2.48 20.55 5.38
CA THR A 40 -2.15 21.93 5.79
C THR A 40 -1.86 22.10 7.27
N ASP A 41 -2.34 21.18 8.11
CA ASP A 41 -2.07 21.14 9.56
C ASP A 41 -0.66 20.64 9.92
N GLN A 42 0.12 20.21 8.92
CA GLN A 42 1.46 19.63 9.01
C GLN A 42 1.59 18.36 9.86
N GLN A 43 0.49 17.84 10.40
CA GLN A 43 0.47 16.66 11.28
C GLN A 43 -0.22 15.46 10.62
N THR A 44 -1.24 15.73 9.80
CA THR A 44 -1.97 14.70 9.05
C THR A 44 -1.15 14.30 7.84
N VAL A 45 -0.79 13.02 7.74
CA VAL A 45 0.00 12.47 6.64
C VAL A 45 -0.68 11.23 6.09
N THR A 46 -0.95 11.25 4.79
CA THR A 46 -1.74 10.20 4.12
C THR A 46 -1.11 9.76 2.82
N ALA A 47 -1.60 8.65 2.25
CA ALA A 47 -1.31 8.28 0.86
C ALA A 47 -2.54 7.61 0.21
N PRO A 48 -2.72 7.73 -1.11
CA PRO A 48 -3.88 7.14 -1.79
C PRO A 48 -3.73 5.61 -1.94
N PRO A 49 -4.67 4.76 -1.46
CA PRO A 49 -4.57 3.31 -1.64
C PRO A 49 -4.53 2.86 -3.09
N VAL A 50 -5.20 3.59 -3.98
CA VAL A 50 -5.20 3.31 -5.43
C VAL A 50 -3.78 3.46 -6.02
N MET A 51 -2.94 4.34 -5.47
CA MET A 51 -1.53 4.46 -5.86
C MET A 51 -0.76 3.17 -5.54
N TRP A 52 -1.00 2.57 -4.36
CA TRP A 52 -0.35 1.31 -3.97
C TRP A 52 -0.78 0.15 -4.87
N ILE A 53 -2.06 0.08 -5.26
CA ILE A 53 -2.54 -0.93 -6.20
C ILE A 53 -1.91 -0.73 -7.58
N LYS A 54 -1.84 0.50 -8.07
CA LYS A 54 -1.21 0.78 -9.36
C LYS A 54 0.29 0.46 -9.34
N ALA A 55 0.97 0.74 -8.23
CA ALA A 55 2.35 0.31 -8.04
C ALA A 55 2.50 -1.22 -8.07
N PHE A 56 1.52 -1.95 -7.53
CA PHE A 56 1.50 -3.41 -7.57
C PHE A 56 1.30 -3.95 -8.98
N ASP A 57 0.37 -3.38 -9.77
CA ASP A 57 0.24 -3.71 -11.20
C ASP A 57 1.58 -3.51 -11.93
N LEU A 58 2.21 -2.35 -11.75
CA LEU A 58 3.46 -2.00 -12.42
C LEU A 58 4.64 -2.88 -11.99
N VAL A 59 4.75 -3.24 -10.70
CA VAL A 59 5.90 -4.06 -10.24
C VAL A 59 5.81 -5.49 -10.79
N LEU A 60 4.59 -6.04 -10.90
CA LEU A 60 4.38 -7.36 -11.51
C LEU A 60 4.66 -7.32 -13.02
N GLU A 61 4.28 -6.25 -13.70
CA GLU A 61 4.63 -6.06 -15.12
C GLU A 61 6.15 -5.94 -15.31
N ARG A 62 6.84 -5.16 -14.48
CA ARG A 62 8.31 -5.02 -14.52
C ARG A 62 9.03 -6.35 -14.26
N LEU A 63 8.56 -7.15 -13.30
CA LEU A 63 9.11 -8.50 -13.08
C LEU A 63 8.92 -9.40 -14.30
N LYS A 64 7.76 -9.32 -14.98
CA LYS A 64 7.50 -10.05 -16.24
C LYS A 64 8.46 -9.64 -17.33
N ILE A 65 8.66 -8.33 -17.52
CA ILE A 65 9.60 -7.77 -18.50
C ILE A 65 11.04 -8.23 -18.18
N ASN A 66 11.38 -8.33 -16.90
CA ASN A 66 12.69 -8.83 -16.44
C ASN A 66 12.85 -10.34 -16.57
N GLY A 67 11.86 -11.06 -17.10
CA GLY A 67 11.96 -12.47 -17.47
C GLY A 67 11.49 -13.46 -16.40
N ILE A 68 10.76 -13.03 -15.37
CA ILE A 68 10.17 -13.98 -14.42
C ILE A 68 9.17 -14.90 -15.13
N ASP A 69 9.24 -16.20 -14.86
CA ASP A 69 8.19 -17.14 -15.21
C ASP A 69 7.23 -17.32 -14.02
N TYR A 70 6.07 -16.68 -14.08
CA TYR A 70 5.06 -16.76 -13.02
C TYR A 70 4.52 -18.18 -12.79
N SER A 71 4.64 -19.09 -13.76
CA SER A 71 4.23 -20.48 -13.57
C SER A 71 5.11 -21.24 -12.58
N SER A 72 6.34 -20.75 -12.34
CA SER A 72 7.29 -21.33 -11.39
C SER A 72 7.14 -20.83 -9.94
N VAL A 73 6.27 -19.84 -9.70
CA VAL A 73 6.11 -19.23 -8.38
C VAL A 73 5.34 -20.16 -7.44
N ALA A 74 6.04 -20.73 -6.46
CA ALA A 74 5.44 -21.64 -5.48
C ALA A 74 4.67 -20.93 -4.36
N ALA A 75 5.11 -19.73 -3.97
CA ALA A 75 4.49 -18.95 -2.90
C ALA A 75 4.78 -17.45 -3.06
N ILE A 76 3.95 -16.63 -2.44
CA ILE A 76 4.16 -15.18 -2.30
C ILE A 76 3.97 -14.77 -0.84
N SER A 77 4.82 -13.87 -0.38
CA SER A 77 4.69 -13.17 0.88
C SER A 77 5.09 -11.71 0.68
N GLY A 78 4.79 -10.86 1.65
CA GLY A 78 5.10 -9.45 1.57
C GLY A 78 5.10 -8.79 2.94
N SER A 79 5.68 -7.60 2.98
CA SER A 79 5.60 -6.69 4.11
C SER A 79 5.00 -5.37 3.66
N GLY A 80 4.27 -4.72 4.56
CA GLY A 80 3.76 -3.37 4.39
C GLY A 80 4.39 -2.43 5.40
N GLN A 81 4.36 -1.13 5.10
CA GLN A 81 4.63 -0.12 6.13
C GLN A 81 3.69 -0.32 7.32
N GLN A 82 4.21 -0.17 8.53
CA GLN A 82 3.43 -0.36 9.76
C GLN A 82 2.46 0.81 9.97
N HIS A 83 1.45 0.61 10.83
CA HIS A 83 0.46 1.60 11.27
C HIS A 83 -0.46 2.22 10.19
N GLY A 84 -0.19 1.99 8.90
CA GLY A 84 -1.08 2.37 7.81
C GLY A 84 -2.38 1.56 7.82
N SER A 85 -3.49 2.21 7.49
CA SER A 85 -4.82 1.60 7.51
C SER A 85 -5.55 1.82 6.18
N VAL A 86 -6.19 0.79 5.63
CA VAL A 86 -7.02 0.88 4.41
C VAL A 86 -8.47 0.66 4.75
N TYR A 87 -9.34 1.54 4.27
CA TYR A 87 -10.77 1.50 4.55
C TYR A 87 -11.56 1.07 3.31
N TRP A 88 -12.05 -0.17 3.32
CA TRP A 88 -12.82 -0.75 2.24
C TRP A 88 -14.28 -0.29 2.27
N LYS A 89 -14.80 0.08 1.10
CA LYS A 89 -16.21 0.40 0.94
C LYS A 89 -17.07 -0.87 1.07
N ARG A 90 -18.29 -0.72 1.61
CA ARG A 90 -19.28 -1.80 1.62
C ARG A 90 -19.48 -2.35 0.19
N GLY A 91 -19.38 -3.66 0.04
CA GLY A 91 -19.53 -4.35 -1.24
C GLY A 91 -18.23 -4.53 -2.04
N ALA A 92 -17.11 -3.92 -1.64
CA ALA A 92 -15.81 -4.08 -2.33
C ALA A 92 -15.36 -5.54 -2.46
N ILE A 93 -15.74 -6.39 -1.49
CA ILE A 93 -15.46 -7.83 -1.54
C ILE A 93 -16.07 -8.52 -2.77
N ASN A 94 -17.19 -8.01 -3.30
CA ASN A 94 -17.80 -8.57 -4.50
C ASN A 94 -16.96 -8.23 -5.74
N THR A 95 -16.38 -7.04 -5.82
CA THR A 95 -15.42 -6.68 -6.88
C THR A 95 -14.18 -7.56 -6.80
N LEU A 96 -13.60 -7.73 -5.60
CA LEU A 96 -12.43 -8.59 -5.39
C LEU A 96 -12.66 -10.04 -5.81
N LYS A 97 -13.86 -10.59 -5.56
CA LYS A 97 -14.23 -11.95 -5.97
C LYS A 97 -14.40 -12.11 -7.48
N ASN A 98 -14.61 -11.02 -8.22
CA ASN A 98 -14.96 -11.05 -9.64
C ASN A 98 -13.96 -10.27 -10.51
N LEU A 99 -12.70 -10.18 -10.07
CA LEU A 99 -11.63 -9.54 -10.83
C LEU A 99 -11.48 -10.19 -12.21
N LYS A 100 -11.26 -9.36 -13.21
CA LYS A 100 -11.02 -9.75 -14.59
C LYS A 100 -9.53 -9.68 -14.88
N SER A 101 -8.97 -10.78 -15.39
CA SER A 101 -7.54 -10.95 -15.64
C SER A 101 -7.01 -10.13 -16.83
N ASP A 102 -7.90 -9.65 -17.68
CA ASP A 102 -7.63 -8.80 -18.84
C ASP A 102 -7.59 -7.30 -18.49
N ASN A 103 -7.72 -6.95 -17.21
CA ASN A 103 -7.79 -5.58 -16.73
C ASN A 103 -6.83 -5.36 -15.55
N PHE A 104 -6.28 -4.15 -15.46
CA PHE A 104 -5.44 -3.76 -14.31
C PHE A 104 -6.25 -3.67 -13.01
N LEU A 105 -5.62 -4.02 -11.88
CA LEU A 105 -6.27 -3.99 -10.56
C LEU A 105 -6.67 -2.57 -10.16
N HIS A 106 -5.82 -1.58 -10.41
CA HIS A 106 -6.10 -0.20 -10.00
C HIS A 106 -7.35 0.37 -10.67
N ASN A 107 -7.65 -0.03 -11.91
CA ASN A 107 -8.87 0.37 -12.60
C ASN A 107 -10.10 -0.27 -11.93
N GLN A 108 -10.04 -1.58 -11.70
CA GLN A 108 -11.14 -2.36 -11.13
C GLN A 108 -11.44 -1.98 -9.67
N LEU A 109 -10.42 -1.61 -8.89
CA LEU A 109 -10.53 -1.31 -7.46
C LEU A 109 -10.61 0.19 -7.12
N SER A 110 -10.52 1.08 -8.11
CA SER A 110 -10.52 2.54 -7.92
C SER A 110 -11.68 3.07 -7.06
N GLN A 111 -12.86 2.43 -7.13
CA GLN A 111 -14.08 2.81 -6.39
C GLN A 111 -14.37 1.94 -5.16
N CYS A 112 -13.43 1.07 -4.77
CA CYS A 112 -13.61 0.11 -3.68
C CYS A 112 -13.22 0.63 -2.29
N PHE A 113 -12.77 1.88 -2.18
CA PHE A 113 -12.34 2.49 -0.92
C PHE A 113 -13.35 3.51 -0.41
N SER A 114 -13.59 3.53 0.90
CA SER A 114 -14.43 4.54 1.54
C SER A 114 -13.66 5.82 1.88
N CYS A 115 -12.33 5.71 2.04
CA CYS A 115 -11.43 6.83 2.25
C CYS A 115 -10.51 6.93 1.04
N ARG A 116 -10.47 8.11 0.39
CA ARG A 116 -9.59 8.34 -0.76
C ARG A 116 -8.12 8.29 -0.37
N ASP A 117 -7.79 8.90 0.76
CA ASP A 117 -6.45 9.01 1.30
C ASP A 117 -6.41 8.27 2.64
N SER A 118 -5.43 7.37 2.79
CA SER A 118 -5.27 6.53 3.98
C SER A 118 -4.16 7.07 4.89
N PRO A 119 -4.36 7.11 6.22
CA PRO A 119 -3.31 7.51 7.16
C PRO A 119 -2.17 6.49 7.13
N ILE A 120 -0.97 6.98 7.40
CA ILE A 120 0.26 6.19 7.40
C ILE A 120 1.06 6.43 8.69
N TRP A 121 2.16 5.71 8.88
CA TRP A 121 3.01 5.81 10.08
C TRP A 121 3.53 7.22 10.40
N MET A 122 3.61 8.11 9.41
CA MET A 122 4.06 9.50 9.61
C MET A 122 2.97 10.42 10.19
N ASP A 123 1.72 9.94 10.30
CA ASP A 123 0.63 10.72 10.87
C ASP A 123 0.81 10.92 12.38
N SER A 124 0.70 12.17 12.82
CA SER A 124 0.80 12.58 14.22
C SER A 124 -0.42 13.39 14.70
N SER A 125 -1.47 13.43 13.88
CA SER A 125 -2.67 14.25 14.11
C SER A 125 -3.58 13.74 15.23
N THR A 126 -3.34 12.52 15.72
CA THR A 126 -4.27 11.79 16.60
C THR A 126 -3.97 11.92 18.10
N THR A 127 -3.16 12.90 18.51
CA THR A 127 -2.78 13.12 19.93
C THR A 127 -3.96 13.15 20.89
N GLN A 128 -5.08 13.78 20.49
CA GLN A 128 -6.30 13.81 21.31
C GLN A 128 -6.86 12.41 21.56
N TYR A 129 -6.92 11.57 20.52
CA TYR A 129 -7.44 10.21 20.61
C TYR A 129 -6.50 9.29 21.43
N CYS A 130 -5.18 9.48 21.34
CA CYS A 130 -4.22 8.77 22.19
C CYS A 130 -4.51 9.01 23.68
N LYS A 131 -4.68 10.27 24.08
CA LYS A 131 -5.01 10.64 25.48
C LYS A 131 -6.35 10.07 25.93
N GLN A 132 -7.35 10.08 25.05
CA GLN A 132 -8.67 9.49 25.35
C GLN A 132 -8.54 7.97 25.56
N LEU A 133 -7.84 7.26 24.68
CA LEU A 133 -7.65 5.82 24.81
C LEU A 133 -6.96 5.45 26.14
N GLU A 134 -5.88 6.14 26.50
CA GLU A 134 -5.17 5.94 27.77
C GLU A 134 -6.09 6.17 28.98
N GLN A 135 -6.89 7.23 28.97
CA GLN A 135 -7.84 7.52 30.05
C GLN A 135 -8.88 6.40 30.20
N TRP A 136 -9.40 5.88 29.08
CA TRP A 136 -10.40 4.82 29.07
C TRP A 136 -9.88 3.50 29.63
N VAL A 137 -8.60 3.17 29.40
CA VAL A 137 -7.99 1.94 29.91
C VAL A 137 -7.36 2.09 31.29
N GLY A 138 -7.53 3.24 31.95
CA GLY A 138 -7.11 3.45 33.34
C GLY A 138 -5.71 4.05 33.53
N GLY A 139 -5.14 4.63 32.46
CA GLY A 139 -3.88 5.35 32.45
C GLY A 139 -2.70 4.53 31.92
N PRO A 140 -1.63 5.19 31.43
CA PRO A 140 -0.49 4.52 30.79
C PRO A 140 0.31 3.61 31.72
N GLN A 141 0.22 3.80 33.04
CA GLN A 141 0.92 2.97 34.05
C GLN A 141 0.26 1.62 34.34
N ARG A 142 -0.92 1.35 33.77
CA ARG A 142 -1.65 0.07 33.88
C ARG A 142 -1.63 -0.76 32.59
N LEU A 143 -0.91 -0.31 31.57
CA LEU A 143 -0.64 -1.00 30.31
C LEU A 143 0.69 -1.75 30.35
#